data_AF-E2A2L4-F1
#
_entry.id   AF-E2A2L4-F1
#
_cell.length_a   1.000
_cell.length_b   1.000
_cell.length_c   1.000
_cell.angle_alpha   90.00
_cell.angle_beta   90.00
_cell.angle_gamma   90.00
#
_symmetry.space_group_name_H-M   'P 1'
#
loop_
_entity.id
_entity.type
_entity.pdbx_description
1 polymer ?
#
loop_
_entity_poly.entity_id
_entity_poly.type
_entity_poly.pdbx_seq_one_letter_code
_entity_poly.pdbx_strand_id
1 'polypeptide(L)'
;YLWSKKETLLLLQIYREYKDKFYDGKNSVKQYWEKIAKIMQDKGYNITGVKCSTKFQAMKRTFKNISDHNKKSENNRKQWEYFE
;
A
#
# COMPACT_ATOMS: atom_id res chain seq x y z
N TYR A 1 -15.51 -4.02 1.18
CA TYR A 1 -14.42 -5.02 1.12
C TYR A 1 -13.53 -4.81 2.31
N LEU A 2 -13.47 -5.78 3.22
CA LEU A 2 -12.57 -5.74 4.37
C LEU A 2 -11.23 -6.37 3.95
N TRP A 3 -10.13 -5.71 4.27
CA TRP A 3 -8.79 -6.22 3.97
C TRP A 3 -8.23 -6.94 5.18
N SER A 4 -7.84 -8.20 5.01
CA SER A 4 -7.13 -8.96 6.02
C SER A 4 -5.71 -8.44 6.21
N LYS A 5 -5.09 -8.76 7.36
CA LYS A 5 -3.67 -8.41 7.62
C LYS A 5 -2.74 -9.00 6.55
N LYS A 6 -2.96 -10.27 6.17
CA LYS A 6 -2.20 -10.97 5.11
C LYS A 6 -2.30 -10.27 3.75
N GLU A 7 -3.51 -9.88 3.33
CA GLU A 7 -3.73 -9.14 2.09
C GLU A 7 -3.03 -7.79 2.12
N THR A 8 -3.12 -7.09 3.24
CA THR A 8 -2.49 -5.77 3.40
C THR A 8 -0.96 -5.87 3.33
N LEU A 9 -0.37 -6.86 4.00
CA LEU A 9 1.07 -7.13 3.95
C LEU A 9 1.53 -7.50 2.54
N LEU A 10 0.80 -8.38 1.85
CA LEU A 10 1.12 -8.76 0.48
C LEU A 10 1.07 -7.57 -0.47
N LEU A 11 0.05 -6.70 -0.34
CA LEU A 11 -0.05 -5.47 -1.13
C LEU A 11 1.16 -4.55 -0.92
N LEU A 12 1.60 -4.39 0.34
CA LEU A 12 2.77 -3.57 0.67
C LEU A 12 4.05 -4.16 0.10
N GLN A 13 4.24 -5.47 0.20
CA GLN A 13 5.40 -6.17 -0.35
C GLN A 13 5.50 -5.98 -1.86
N ILE A 14 4.42 -6.30 -2.60
CA ILE A 14 4.39 -6.14 -4.06
C ILE A 14 4.57 -4.67 -4.43
N TYR A 15 3.94 -3.74 -3.71
CA TYR A 15 4.13 -2.32 -3.97
C TYR A 15 5.60 -1.89 -3.81
N ARG A 16 6.32 -2.41 -2.81
CA ARG A 16 7.74 -2.10 -2.59
C ARG A 16 8.59 -2.50 -3.78
N GLU A 17 8.33 -3.66 -4.37
CA GLU A 17 9.03 -4.16 -5.57
C GLU A 17 8.68 -3.37 -6.84
N TYR A 18 7.45 -2.85 -6.92
CA TYR A 18 6.98 -2.08 -8.07
C TYR A 18 7.19 -0.58 -7.92
N LYS A 19 7.57 -0.08 -6.74
CA LYS A 19 7.68 1.36 -6.41
C LYS A 19 8.51 2.10 -7.44
N ASP A 20 9.71 1.60 -7.77
CA ASP A 20 10.61 2.24 -8.74
C ASP A 20 10.02 2.25 -10.16
N LYS A 21 9.23 1.22 -10.50
CA LYS A 21 8.56 1.13 -11.81
C LYS A 21 7.47 2.18 -11.99
N PHE A 22 6.84 2.65 -10.90
CA PHE A 22 5.88 3.76 -10.99
C PHE A 22 6.51 5.08 -11.46
N TYR A 23 7.83 5.25 -11.29
CA TYR A 23 8.57 6.46 -11.67
C TYR A 23 9.34 6.31 -12.99
N ASP A 24 9.48 5.09 -13.50
CA ASP A 24 10.19 4.76 -14.75
C ASP A 24 9.49 5.25 -16.03
N GLY A 25 8.29 5.84 -15.93
CA GLY A 25 7.58 6.49 -17.05
C GLY A 25 7.03 5.54 -18.12
N LYS A 26 7.40 4.27 -18.12
CA LYS A 26 7.02 3.28 -19.15
C LYS A 26 5.53 2.89 -19.15
N ASN A 27 4.82 3.03 -18.03
CA ASN A 27 3.38 2.73 -17.97
C ASN A 27 2.66 3.74 -17.08
N SER A 28 1.35 3.87 -17.28
CA SER A 28 0.50 4.66 -16.40
C SER A 28 0.40 4.04 -14.99
N VAL A 29 0.18 4.88 -13.99
CA VAL A 29 -0.08 4.47 -12.60
C VAL A 29 -1.24 3.47 -12.52
N LYS A 30 -2.29 3.65 -13.34
CA LYS A 30 -3.42 2.71 -13.45
C LYS A 30 -2.96 1.33 -13.89
N GLN A 31 -2.13 1.24 -14.92
CA GLN A 31 -1.61 -0.04 -15.42
C GLN A 31 -0.74 -0.75 -14.39
N TYR A 32 0.04 -0.02 -13.59
CA TYR A 32 0.80 -0.63 -12.50
C TYR A 32 -0.10 -1.18 -11.40
N TRP A 33 -1.17 -0.47 -11.03
CA TRP A 33 -2.15 -1.02 -10.08
C TRP A 33 -2.85 -2.27 -10.61
N GLU A 34 -3.16 -2.32 -11.91
CA GLU A 34 -3.71 -3.52 -12.55
C GLU A 34 -2.71 -4.68 -12.54
N LYS A 35 -1.41 -4.42 -12.76
CA LYS A 35 -0.35 -5.43 -12.62
C LYS A 35 -0.26 -5.96 -11.19
N ILE A 36 -0.28 -5.08 -10.18
CA ILE A 36 -0.28 -5.47 -8.77
C ILE A 36 -1.51 -6.33 -8.44
N ALA A 37 -2.69 -5.92 -8.93
CA ALA A 37 -3.92 -6.67 -8.72
C ALA A 37 -3.88 -8.08 -9.34
N LYS A 38 -3.27 -8.23 -10.52
CA LYS A 38 -3.05 -9.56 -11.14
C LYS A 38 -2.17 -10.46 -10.27
N ILE A 39 -1.09 -9.91 -9.68
CA ILE A 39 -0.21 -10.67 -8.77
C ILE A 39 -0.97 -11.09 -7.50
N MET A 40 -1.83 -10.20 -7.00
CA MET A 40 -2.68 -10.53 -5.84
C MET A 40 -3.69 -11.63 -6.18
N GLN A 41 -4.27 -11.61 -7.39
CA GLN A 41 -5.17 -12.66 -7.88
C GLN A 41 -4.46 -14.01 -8.06
N ASP A 42 -3.23 -14.01 -8.57
CA ASP A 42 -2.38 -15.22 -8.66
C ASP A 42 -2.13 -15.84 -7.28
N LYS A 43 -2.00 -15.01 -6.24
CA LYS A 43 -1.91 -15.44 -4.84
C LYS A 43 -3.25 -15.85 -4.22
N GLY A 44 -4.33 -15.89 -5.00
CA GLY A 44 -5.66 -16.31 -4.57
C GLY A 44 -6.58 -15.18 -4.07
N TYR A 45 -6.17 -13.91 -4.20
CA TYR A 45 -6.98 -12.77 -3.74
C TYR A 45 -7.73 -12.11 -4.90
N ASN A 46 -9.05 -12.22 -4.93
CA ASN A 46 -9.88 -11.63 -5.99
C ASN A 46 -10.07 -10.11 -5.80
N ILE A 47 -9.03 -9.34 -6.13
CA ILE A 47 -9.02 -7.89 -6.01
C ILE A 47 -8.59 -7.20 -7.30
N THR A 48 -9.12 -5.99 -7.54
CA THR A 48 -8.88 -5.20 -8.75
C THR A 48 -7.84 -4.10 -8.50
N GLY A 49 -7.28 -3.52 -9.57
CA GLY A 49 -6.29 -2.43 -9.45
C GLY A 49 -6.85 -1.22 -8.70
N VAL A 50 -8.13 -0.91 -8.92
CA VAL A 50 -8.83 0.16 -8.20
C VAL A 50 -8.85 -0.11 -6.69
N LYS A 51 -9.22 -1.33 -6.27
CA LYS A 51 -9.23 -1.70 -4.84
C LYS A 51 -7.83 -1.60 -4.23
N CYS A 52 -6.80 -2.05 -4.94
CA CYS A 52 -5.40 -1.95 -4.51
C CYS A 52 -4.99 -0.48 -4.30
N SER A 53 -5.27 0.37 -5.28
CA SER A 53 -4.98 1.81 -5.21
C SER A 53 -5.71 2.48 -4.05
N THR A 54 -7.02 2.26 -3.89
CA THR A 54 -7.81 2.84 -2.78
C THR A 54 -7.27 2.42 -1.42
N LYS A 55 -6.98 1.12 -1.22
CA LYS A 55 -6.40 0.61 0.03
C LYS A 55 -5.04 1.24 0.28
N PHE A 56 -4.19 1.33 -0.74
CA PHE A 56 -2.86 1.90 -0.60
C PHE A 56 -2.89 3.40 -0.28
N GLN A 57 -3.80 4.17 -0.88
CA GLN A 57 -4.00 5.57 -0.56
C GLN A 57 -4.47 5.76 0.89
N ALA A 58 -5.39 4.92 1.36
CA ALA A 58 -5.83 4.92 2.77
C ALA A 58 -4.63 4.64 3.71
N MET A 59 -3.83 3.64 3.41
CA MET A 59 -2.60 3.31 4.13
C MET A 59 -1.60 4.48 4.17
N LYS A 60 -1.34 5.12 3.02
CA LYS A 60 -0.47 6.31 2.93
C LYS A 60 -0.97 7.45 3.82
N ARG A 61 -2.28 7.69 3.87
CA ARG A 61 -2.88 8.70 4.74
C ARG A 61 -2.65 8.37 6.21
N THR A 62 -2.88 7.11 6.61
CA THR A 62 -2.64 6.68 8.00
C THR A 62 -1.17 6.81 8.38
N PHE A 63 -0.25 6.37 7.51
CA PHE A 63 1.19 6.53 7.73
C PHE A 63 1.59 8.02 7.86
N LYS A 64 1.09 8.88 6.97
CA LYS A 64 1.36 10.33 7.03
C LYS A 64 0.80 10.95 8.31
N ASN A 65 -0.41 10.58 8.74
CA ASN A 65 -1.00 11.08 9.98
C ASN A 65 -0.19 10.65 11.21
N ILE A 66 0.28 9.40 11.24
CA ILE A 66 1.13 8.91 12.32
C ILE A 66 2.49 9.62 12.31
N SER A 67 3.10 9.79 11.14
CA SER A 67 4.36 10.52 11.01
C SER A 67 4.22 12.00 11.39
N ASP A 68 3.12 12.68 11.03
CA ASP A 68 2.85 14.07 11.39
C ASP A 68 2.59 14.23 12.90
N HIS A 69 1.80 13.32 13.48
CA HIS A 69 1.58 13.24 14.93
C HIS A 69 2.88 13.03 15.69
N ASN A 70 3.74 12.11 15.22
CA ASN A 70 5.05 11.84 15.83
C ASN A 70 6.05 12.98 15.64
N LYS A 71 5.89 13.84 14.62
CA LYS A 71 6.68 15.08 14.44
C LYS A 71 6.23 16.21 15.36
N LYS A 72 4.95 16.25 15.75
CA LYS A 72 4.37 17.30 16.62
C LYS A 72 4.40 16.94 18.11
N SER A 73 4.41 15.66 18.47
CA SER A 73 4.31 15.22 19.87
C SER A 73 5.38 14.17 20.17
N GLU A 74 6.49 14.62 20.75
CA GLU A 74 7.64 13.78 21.10
C GLU A 74 7.30 12.74 22.21
N ASN A 75 6.25 13.00 23.00
CA ASN A 75 5.83 12.18 24.15
C ASN A 75 4.82 11.07 23.85
N ASN A 76 4.29 10.95 22.62
CA ASN A 76 3.29 9.92 22.28
C ASN A 76 3.53 9.33 20.88
N ARG A 77 4.70 8.71 20.71
CA ARG A 77 5.05 8.00 19.47
C ARG A 77 4.08 6.85 19.23
N LYS A 78 3.23 6.95 18.21
CA LYS A 78 2.44 5.81 17.72
C LYS A 78 3.30 4.99 16.77
N GLN A 79 3.56 3.73 17.11
CA GLN A 79 4.12 2.77 16.17
C GLN A 79 3.00 2.23 15.27
N TRP A 80 3.29 2.11 13.98
CA TRP A 80 2.37 1.54 13.01
C TRP A 80 2.70 0.06 12.85
N GLU A 81 1.75 -0.83 13.12
CA GLU A 81 1.90 -2.31 13.11
C GLU A 81 2.31 -2.93 11.75
N TYR A 82 2.63 -2.10 10.74
CA TYR A 82 3.09 -2.51 9.41
C TYR A 82 4.54 -2.05 9.12
N PHE A 83 5.22 -1.40 10.07
CA PHE A 83 6.66 -1.17 10.03
C PHE A 83 7.33 -2.25 10.90
N GLU A 84 7.76 -3.34 10.26
CA GLU A 84 8.93 -4.12 10.68
C GLU A 84 10.00 -3.99 9.59
#